data_AF-A0ABD0P6I4-F1
#
_entry.id   AF-A0ABD0P6I4-F1
#
_cell.length_a   1.000
_cell.length_b   1.000
_cell.length_c   1.000
_cell.angle_alpha   90.00
_cell.angle_beta   90.00
_cell.angle_gamma   90.00
#
_symmetry.space_group_name_H-M   'P 1'
#
loop_
_entity.id
_entity.type
_entity.pdbx_description
1 polymer ?
#
loop_
_entity_poly.entity_id
_entity_poly.type
_entity_poly.pdbx_seq_one_letter_code
_entity_poly.pdbx_strand_id
1 'polypeptide(L)'
;YESLEDNYVQDSKMGFVINAIYAMAHGLHDMHEHLCPGHVGLCEAMDPIDGSKLLDFLLKTSFTGVSGEDVWFDENGDSPG
;
A
#
# COMPACT_ATOMS: atom_id res chain seq x y z
N TYR A 1 -8.04 25.63 26.49
CA TYR A 1 -7.91 24.85 25.25
C TYR A 1 -6.84 25.52 24.43
N GLU A 2 -5.66 24.92 24.31
CA GLU A 2 -4.69 25.34 23.29
C GLU A 2 -5.28 24.98 21.93
N SER A 3 -5.57 25.99 21.11
CA SER A 3 -5.90 25.78 19.70
C SER A 3 -4.61 25.38 18.99
N LEU A 4 -4.63 24.24 18.31
CA LEU A 4 -3.52 23.78 17.47
C LEU A 4 -3.40 24.60 16.16
N GLU A 5 -4.35 25.50 15.88
CA GLU A 5 -4.44 26.23 14.61
C GLU A 5 -3.20 27.10 14.32
N ASP A 6 -2.56 27.68 15.34
CA ASP A 6 -1.48 28.65 15.13
C ASP A 6 -0.06 28.02 15.13
N ASN A 7 0.12 26.78 15.60
CA ASN A 7 1.45 26.15 15.74
C ASN A 7 1.56 24.75 15.11
N TYR A 8 0.51 24.24 14.48
CA TYR A 8 0.57 22.94 13.83
C TYR A 8 1.38 23.02 12.53
N VAL A 9 2.38 22.14 12.43
CA VAL A 9 3.14 21.91 11.20
C VAL A 9 3.03 20.43 10.87
N GLN A 10 2.45 20.12 9.72
CA GLN A 10 2.39 18.75 9.24
C GLN A 10 3.79 18.25 8.87
N ASP A 11 4.07 16.99 9.21
CA ASP A 11 5.31 16.34 8.81
C ASP A 11 5.42 16.32 7.28
N SER A 12 6.54 16.81 6.75
CA SER A 12 6.78 16.92 5.31
C SER A 12 6.86 15.56 4.59
N LYS A 13 6.98 14.45 5.34
CA LYS A 13 7.03 13.07 4.83
C LYS A 13 5.74 12.30 5.07
N MET A 14 4.70 12.96 5.60
CA MET A 14 3.42 12.29 5.89
C MET A 14 2.81 11.62 4.65
N GLY A 15 2.97 12.21 3.46
CA GLY A 15 2.50 11.60 2.21
C GLY A 15 3.14 10.24 1.92
N PHE A 16 4.44 10.08 2.17
CA PHE A 16 5.15 8.81 1.98
C PHE A 16 4.63 7.72 2.92
N VAL A 17 4.32 8.08 4.18
CA VAL A 17 3.76 7.14 5.15
C VAL A 17 2.38 6.65 4.69
N ILE A 18 1.54 7.56 4.19
CA ILE A 18 0.22 7.22 3.64
C ILE A 18 0.36 6.29 2.43
N ASN A 19 1.23 6.64 1.47
CA ASN A 19 1.45 5.82 0.28
C ASN A 19 2.01 4.43 0.60
N ALA A 20 2.90 4.30 1.59
CA ALA A 20 3.40 3.00 2.02
C ALA A 20 2.28 2.08 2.55
N ILE A 21 1.32 2.64 3.28
CA ILE A 21 0.14 1.90 3.75
C ILE A 21 -0.75 1.50 2.56
N TYR A 22 -1.00 2.41 1.62
CA TYR A 22 -1.76 2.10 0.41
C TYR A 22 -1.09 1.03 -0.45
N ALA A 23 0.23 1.04 -0.58
CA ALA A 23 0.97 0.00 -1.31
C ALA A 23 0.70 -1.39 -0.71
N MET A 24 0.73 -1.52 0.61
CA MET A 24 0.37 -2.76 1.31
C MET A 24 -1.09 -3.15 1.06
N ALA A 25 -2.01 -2.19 1.11
CA ALA A 25 -3.43 -2.44 0.88
C ALA A 25 -3.70 -2.94 -0.55
N HIS A 26 -3.11 -2.29 -1.56
CA HIS A 26 -3.19 -2.70 -2.96
C HIS A 26 -2.55 -4.06 -3.20
N GLY A 27 -1.34 -4.32 -2.68
CA GLY A 27 -0.70 -5.63 -2.84
C GLY A 27 -1.50 -6.78 -2.23
N LEU A 28 -2.13 -6.55 -1.07
CA LEU A 28 -3.04 -7.51 -0.45
C LEU A 28 -4.34 -7.69 -1.24
N HIS A 29 -4.87 -6.61 -1.81
CA HIS A 29 -6.06 -6.64 -2.66
C HIS A 29 -5.80 -7.43 -3.94
N ASP A 30 -4.71 -7.14 -4.66
CA ASP A 30 -4.31 -7.85 -5.88
C ASP A 30 -4.08 -9.35 -5.61
N MET A 31 -3.42 -9.66 -4.48
CA MET A 31 -3.25 -11.04 -4.01
C MET A 31 -4.58 -11.74 -3.75
N HIS A 32 -5.54 -11.04 -3.14
CA HIS A 32 -6.88 -11.55 -2.86
C HIS A 32 -7.70 -11.79 -4.13
N GLU A 33 -7.73 -10.84 -5.06
CA GLU A 33 -8.43 -11.00 -6.33
C GLU A 33 -7.88 -12.20 -7.13
N HIS A 34 -6.57 -12.45 -7.03
CA HIS A 34 -5.91 -13.56 -7.70
C HIS A 34 -6.15 -14.91 -7.02
N LEU A 35 -5.97 -15.00 -5.70
CA LEU A 35 -6.00 -16.28 -4.96
C LEU A 35 -7.39 -16.65 -4.43
N CYS A 36 -8.26 -15.67 -4.23
CA CYS A 36 -9.59 -15.83 -3.65
C CYS A 36 -10.70 -15.24 -4.55
N PRO A 37 -10.76 -15.58 -5.85
CA PRO A 37 -11.70 -14.94 -6.78
C PRO A 37 -13.16 -15.16 -6.36
N GLY A 38 -13.90 -14.07 -6.19
CA GLY A 38 -15.32 -14.08 -5.79
C GLY A 38 -15.58 -14.40 -4.31
N HIS A 39 -14.55 -14.57 -3.49
CA HIS A 39 -14.68 -14.79 -2.06
C HIS A 39 -14.81 -13.46 -1.30
N VAL A 40 -15.66 -13.39 -0.27
CA VAL A 40 -15.72 -12.24 0.64
C VAL A 40 -14.85 -12.52 1.86
N GLY A 41 -13.90 -11.64 2.15
CA GLY A 41 -12.89 -11.87 3.18
C GLY A 41 -11.84 -12.90 2.75
N LEU A 42 -10.98 -13.32 3.69
CA LEU A 42 -9.89 -14.26 3.42
C LEU A 42 -10.41 -15.66 3.08
N CYS A 43 -9.76 -16.32 2.13
CA CYS A 43 -9.93 -17.74 1.84
C CYS A 43 -8.72 -18.54 2.36
N GLU A 44 -8.80 -19.88 2.35
CA GLU A 44 -7.72 -20.75 2.87
C GLU A 44 -6.35 -20.50 2.21
N ALA A 45 -6.32 -20.03 0.96
CA ALA A 45 -5.07 -19.70 0.25
C ALA A 45 -4.34 -18.46 0.81
N MET A 46 -5.00 -17.68 1.66
CA MET A 46 -4.47 -16.48 2.31
C MET A 46 -4.51 -16.57 3.85
N ASP A 47 -4.76 -17.74 4.43
CA ASP A 47 -4.79 -17.96 5.88
C ASP A 47 -3.89 -19.15 6.29
N PRO A 48 -2.60 -18.92 6.62
CA PRO A 48 -1.92 -17.62 6.70
C PRO A 48 -1.47 -17.09 5.34
N ILE A 49 -1.17 -15.80 5.28
CA ILE A 49 -0.58 -15.15 4.08
C ILE A 49 0.85 -15.66 3.86
N ASP A 50 1.14 -16.08 2.62
CA ASP A 50 2.49 -16.38 2.16
C ASP A 50 3.22 -15.08 1.80
N GLY A 51 4.20 -14.70 2.62
CA GLY A 51 4.96 -13.45 2.45
C GLY A 51 5.77 -13.38 1.15
N SER A 52 6.24 -14.52 0.62
CA SER A 52 6.96 -14.53 -0.65
C SER A 52 6.03 -14.23 -1.82
N LYS A 53 4.80 -14.75 -1.81
CA LYS A 53 3.79 -14.39 -2.81
C LYS A 53 3.36 -12.94 -2.67
N LEU A 54 3.15 -12.47 -1.43
CA LEU A 54 2.79 -11.07 -1.19
C LEU A 54 3.85 -10.10 -1.75
N LEU A 55 5.13 -10.42 -1.58
CA LEU A 55 6.22 -9.63 -2.17
C LEU A 55 6.09 -9.52 -3.70
N ASP A 56 5.76 -10.63 -4.39
CA ASP A 56 5.56 -10.62 -5.85
C ASP A 56 4.38 -9.73 -6.28
N PHE A 57 3.32 -9.65 -5.46
CA PHE A 57 2.20 -8.74 -5.72
C PHE A 57 2.60 -7.29 -5.45
N LEU A 58 3.27 -7.00 -4.33
CA LEU A 58 3.75 -5.66 -3.99
C LEU A 58 4.65 -5.06 -5.08
N LEU A 59 5.59 -5.83 -5.62
CA LEU A 59 6.49 -5.37 -6.67
C LEU A 59 5.79 -5.07 -8.01
N LYS A 60 4.56 -5.56 -8.21
CA LYS A 60 3.76 -5.35 -9.42
C LYS A 60 2.62 -4.35 -9.23
N THR A 61 2.35 -3.95 -7.98
CA THR A 61 1.32 -2.98 -7.65
C THR A 61 1.68 -1.61 -8.22
N SER A 62 0.69 -0.93 -8.79
CA SER A 62 0.77 0.48 -9.17
C SER A 62 -0.54 1.18 -8.85
N PHE A 63 -0.46 2.41 -8.34
CA PHE A 63 -1.63 3.19 -7.94
C PHE A 63 -1.32 4.69 -7.92
N THR A 64 -2.36 5.52 -7.91
CA THR A 64 -2.23 6.97 -7.73
C THR A 64 -2.11 7.30 -6.25
N GLY A 65 -0.98 7.90 -5.86
CA GLY A 65 -0.66 8.32 -4.51
C GLY A 65 -1.49 9.50 -4.01
N VAL A 66 -1.32 9.83 -2.73
CA VAL A 66 -2.14 10.84 -2.03
C VAL A 66 -2.01 12.26 -2.60
N SER A 67 -0.92 12.57 -3.31
CA SER A 67 -0.70 13.87 -3.96
C SER A 67 -0.95 13.83 -5.48
N GLY A 68 -1.47 12.71 -6.01
CA GLY A 68 -1.76 12.51 -7.43
C GLY A 68 -0.59 11.95 -8.25
N GLU A 69 0.52 11.59 -7.62
CA GLU A 69 1.68 10.96 -8.23
C GLU A 69 1.45 9.46 -8.52
N ASP A 70 2.07 8.93 -9.57
CA ASP A 70 2.05 7.49 -9.83
C ASP A 70 3.06 6.77 -8.92
N VAL A 71 2.58 5.86 -8.07
CA VAL A 71 3.39 5.02 -7.20
C VAL A 71 3.51 3.63 -7.82
N TRP A 72 4.74 3.17 -8.02
CA TRP A 72 5.10 1.83 -8.49
C TRP A 72 6.49 1.48 -7.98
N PHE A 73 6.91 0.22 -8.14
CA PHE A 73 8.21 -0.28 -7.69
C PHE A 73 8.99 -0.88 -8.85
N ASP A 74 10.30 -0.65 -8.88
CA ASP A 74 11.20 -1.34 -9.80
C ASP A 74 11.53 -2.77 -9.32
N GLU A 75 12.41 -3.46 -10.04
CA GLU A 75 12.83 -4.82 -9.69
C GLU A 75 13.56 -4.95 -8.34
N ASN A 76 14.10 -3.84 -7.81
CA ASN A 76 14.75 -3.78 -6.50
C ASN A 76 13.76 -3.39 -5.38
N GLY A 77 12.54 -3.00 -5.73
CA GLY A 77 11.54 -2.51 -4.79
C GLY A 77 11.64 -1.01 -4.52
N ASP A 78 12.39 -0.26 -5.33
CA ASP A 78 12.52 1.19 -5.20
C ASP A 78 11.41 1.91 -5.96
N SER A 79 10.82 2.93 -5.34
CA SER A 79 9.83 3.79 -6.00
C SER A 79 10.50 4.88 -6.83
N PRO A 80 9.86 5.40 -7.89
CA PRO A 80 10.32 6.62 -8.56
C PRO A 80 10.37 7.77 -7.55
N GLY A 81 11.51 8.47 -7.50
CA GLY A 81 11.76 9.60 -6.59
C GLY A 81 11.21 10.93 -7.08
#